data_AF-A0A382JVL5-F1
#
_entry.id   AF-A0A382JVL5-F1
#
_cell.length_a   1.000
_cell.length_b   1.000
_cell.length_c   1.000
_cell.angle_alpha   90.00
_cell.angle_beta   90.00
_cell.angle_gamma   90.00
#
_symmetry.space_group_name_H-M   'P 1'
#
loop_
_entity.id
_entity.type
_entity.pdbx_description
1 polymer ?
#
loop_
_entity_poly.entity_id
_entity_poly.type
_entity_poly.pdbx_seq_one_letter_code
_entity_poly.pdbx_strand_id
1 'polypeptide(L)'
;VNQTVSNSIAARWWYWARENLFNSWLNTILSIICIVIISNAVWGIFSWAILNGIWEAKDRRECFAILGKDEAGNPIHGACWAGVREWFNNIIYGRYVKDEQWRVNLGISILIVWMIPLWVPNLKRKFLIGFGAIGLYPFLASYLFLGGERSWFVSFMVSLAIITFCYNTVDWLGVKAFRVSLADSLRWKMVNRIFAEKQHTFAVMGLFAIIAVILAFLIQDWILVDVSWVRMGGFHLTLVISGFAMTVGLPCGIILALGRRSRLPIIKAFSVTFIEVFRSVPLITILFMATAM
;
A
#
# COMPACT_ATOMS: atom_id res chain seq x y z
N VAL A 1 40.15 -4.51 -32.89
CA VAL A 1 41.27 -3.91 -32.11
C VAL A 1 40.75 -2.66 -31.43
N ASN A 2 40.14 -2.86 -30.26
CA ASN A 2 40.54 -2.29 -28.96
C ASN A 2 40.00 -0.88 -28.68
N GLN A 3 38.74 -0.83 -28.23
CA GLN A 3 38.32 0.19 -27.26
C GLN A 3 37.94 -0.53 -25.97
N THR A 4 38.98 -0.87 -25.20
CA THR A 4 38.87 -1.18 -23.77
C THR A 4 38.53 0.10 -23.04
N VAL A 5 37.27 0.52 -23.13
CA VAL A 5 36.76 1.57 -22.26
C VAL A 5 36.30 0.89 -20.99
N SER A 6 37.24 0.68 -20.06
CA SER A 6 36.89 0.55 -18.63
C SER A 6 36.37 1.92 -18.18
N ASN A 7 35.16 2.28 -18.60
CA ASN A 7 34.47 3.45 -18.09
C ASN A 7 34.16 3.12 -16.64
N SER A 8 34.99 3.63 -15.74
CA SER A 8 34.64 3.72 -14.34
C SER A 8 33.24 4.31 -14.24
N ILE A 9 32.46 3.83 -13.28
CA ILE A 9 31.10 4.31 -13.03
C ILE A 9 31.09 5.86 -13.05
N ALA A 10 32.10 6.48 -12.45
CA ALA A 10 32.32 7.94 -12.45
C ALA A 10 32.40 8.58 -13.84
N ALA A 11 33.13 8.00 -14.81
CA ALA A 11 33.22 8.54 -16.16
C ALA A 11 31.87 8.54 -16.88
N ARG A 12 31.04 7.51 -16.63
CA ARG A 12 29.68 7.40 -17.17
C ARG A 12 28.74 8.46 -16.57
N TRP A 13 28.81 8.68 -15.26
CA TRP A 13 28.01 9.73 -14.59
C TRP A 13 28.41 11.13 -15.04
N TRP A 14 29.70 11.39 -15.19
CA TRP A 14 30.20 12.70 -15.63
C TRP A 14 29.78 13.02 -17.07
N TYR A 15 29.89 12.04 -17.97
CA TYR A 15 29.43 12.18 -19.36
C TYR A 15 27.93 12.48 -19.42
N TRP A 16 27.11 11.71 -18.68
CA TRP A 16 25.67 11.95 -18.58
C TRP A 16 25.33 13.34 -18.00
N ALA A 17 26.04 13.77 -16.94
CA ALA A 17 25.82 15.07 -16.31
C ALA A 17 26.12 16.22 -17.27
N ARG A 18 27.21 16.12 -18.06
CA ARG A 18 27.54 17.13 -19.06
C ARG A 18 26.48 17.23 -20.16
N GLU A 19 25.94 16.11 -20.64
CA GLU A 19 24.93 16.10 -21.70
C GLU A 19 23.53 16.53 -21.23
N ASN A 20 23.16 16.29 -19.97
CA ASN A 20 21.81 16.54 -19.47
C ASN A 20 21.69 17.81 -18.62
N LEU A 21 22.68 18.10 -17.76
CA LEU A 21 22.64 19.24 -16.83
C LEU A 21 23.42 20.46 -17.37
N PHE A 22 24.55 20.24 -18.05
CA PHE A 22 25.49 21.30 -18.44
C PHE A 22 25.63 21.46 -19.97
N ASN A 23 24.60 21.11 -20.74
CA ASN A 23 24.68 21.12 -22.21
C ASN A 23 24.61 22.53 -22.84
N SER A 24 24.12 23.52 -22.10
CA SER A 24 24.03 24.92 -22.53
C SER A 24 24.36 25.85 -21.36
N TRP A 25 24.69 27.11 -21.66
CA TRP A 25 25.01 28.10 -20.62
C TRP A 25 23.82 28.39 -19.70
N LEU A 26 22.59 28.47 -20.24
CA LEU A 26 21.36 28.60 -19.45
C LEU A 26 21.13 27.39 -18.54
N ASN A 27 21.28 26.18 -19.08
CA ASN A 27 21.11 24.95 -18.28
C ASN A 27 22.21 24.81 -17.21
N THR A 28 23.41 25.29 -17.49
CA THR A 28 24.50 25.34 -16.52
C THR A 28 24.17 26.27 -15.35
N ILE A 29 23.71 27.49 -15.64
CA ILE A 29 23.30 28.44 -14.59
C ILE A 29 22.12 27.89 -13.79
N LEU A 30 21.09 27.37 -14.46
CA LEU A 30 19.92 26.79 -13.80
C LEU A 30 20.30 25.59 -12.93
N SER A 31 21.16 24.69 -13.43
CA SER A 31 21.64 23.54 -12.68
C SER A 31 22.43 23.96 -11.45
N ILE A 32 23.31 24.96 -11.56
CA ILE A 32 24.05 25.49 -10.40
C ILE A 32 23.08 26.08 -9.36
N ILE A 33 22.10 26.88 -9.78
CA ILE A 33 21.09 27.44 -8.87
C ILE A 33 20.30 26.32 -8.18
N CYS A 34 19.83 25.32 -8.93
CA CYS A 34 19.13 24.17 -8.37
C CYS A 34 20.00 23.40 -7.37
N ILE A 35 21.27 23.14 -7.70
CA ILE A 35 22.21 22.46 -6.80
C ILE A 35 22.37 23.26 -5.50
N VAL A 36 22.56 24.58 -5.58
CA VAL A 36 22.70 25.45 -4.40
C VAL A 36 21.43 25.45 -3.55
N ILE A 37 20.24 25.53 -4.16
CA ILE A 37 18.97 25.49 -3.42
C ILE A 37 18.80 24.12 -2.74
N ILE A 38 19.03 23.03 -3.47
CA ILE A 38 18.92 21.67 -2.94
C ILE A 38 19.93 21.45 -1.82
N SER A 39 21.20 21.87 -1.99
CA SER A 39 22.21 21.69 -0.95
C SER A 39 21.86 22.45 0.31
N ASN A 40 21.35 23.69 0.20
CA ASN A 40 20.90 24.46 1.36
C ASN A 40 19.67 23.84 2.03
N ALA A 41 18.68 23.38 1.25
CA ALA A 41 17.49 22.73 1.80
C ALA A 41 17.84 21.41 2.50
N VAL A 42 18.69 20.58 1.88
CA VAL A 42 19.17 19.32 2.45
C VAL A 42 19.96 19.59 3.73
N TRP A 43 20.87 20.57 3.72
CA TRP A 43 21.63 20.93 4.92
C TRP A 43 20.73 21.49 6.03
N GLY A 44 19.75 22.33 5.68
CA GLY A 44 18.77 22.85 6.63
C GLY A 44 17.93 21.74 7.28
N ILE A 45 17.41 20.80 6.47
CA ILE A 45 16.65 19.66 6.99
C ILE A 45 17.55 18.74 7.83
N PHE A 46 18.76 18.44 7.38
CA PHE A 46 19.69 17.57 8.09
C PHE A 46 20.14 18.16 9.43
N SER A 47 20.51 19.43 9.45
CA SER A 47 20.90 20.13 10.67
C SER A 47 19.72 20.26 11.64
N TRP A 48 18.53 20.58 11.15
CA TRP A 48 17.32 20.64 11.98
C TRP A 48 16.90 19.26 12.53
N ALA A 49 16.87 18.23 11.68
CA ALA A 49 16.35 16.91 12.03
C ALA A 49 17.33 16.08 12.85
N ILE A 50 18.63 16.14 12.54
CA ILE A 50 19.63 15.23 13.11
C ILE A 50 20.56 15.97 14.06
N LEU A 51 21.25 17.03 13.60
CA LEU A 51 22.23 17.73 14.45
C LEU A 51 21.59 18.42 15.66
N ASN A 52 20.47 19.10 15.42
CA ASN A 52 19.69 19.79 16.44
C ASN A 52 18.45 18.98 16.86
N GLY A 53 18.43 17.67 16.61
CA GLY A 53 17.31 16.80 16.94
C GLY A 53 17.35 16.33 18.39
N ILE A 54 16.28 16.57 19.16
CA ILE A 54 16.17 16.12 20.55
C ILE A 54 15.29 14.89 20.66
N TRP A 55 15.84 13.82 21.21
CA TRP A 55 15.23 12.49 21.27
C TRP A 55 14.57 12.16 22.61
N GLU A 56 14.95 12.88 23.68
CA GLU A 56 14.45 12.68 25.03
C GLU A 56 14.07 14.03 25.66
N ALA A 57 12.79 14.19 26.01
CA ALA A 57 12.24 15.35 26.71
C ALA A 57 10.89 14.95 27.33
N LYS A 58 10.52 15.49 28.49
CA LYS A 58 9.24 15.19 29.15
C LYS A 58 8.09 15.94 28.50
N ASP A 59 8.32 17.17 28.07
CA ASP A 59 7.31 18.04 27.47
C ASP A 59 7.84 18.86 26.29
N ARG A 60 6.92 19.35 25.44
CA ARG A 60 7.25 20.21 24.28
C ARG A 60 8.07 21.44 24.70
N ARG A 61 7.79 22.04 25.85
CA ARG A 61 8.50 23.23 26.34
C ARG A 61 9.94 22.91 26.73
N GLU A 62 10.16 21.78 27.40
CA GLU A 62 11.51 21.30 27.74
C GLU A 62 12.30 20.98 26.48
N CYS A 63 11.65 20.38 25.48
CA CYS A 63 12.26 20.08 24.19
C CYS A 63 12.85 21.33 23.52
N PHE A 64 12.13 22.45 23.50
CA PHE A 64 12.66 23.71 22.95
C PHE A 64 13.59 24.47 23.92
N ALA A 65 13.52 24.18 25.23
CA ALA A 65 14.42 24.77 26.20
C ALA A 65 15.84 24.19 26.10
N ILE A 66 15.97 22.89 25.83
CA ILE A 66 17.26 22.20 25.67
C ILE A 66 18.04 22.72 24.46
N LEU A 67 17.36 23.13 23.37
CA LEU A 67 18.02 23.70 22.19
C LEU A 67 18.74 25.02 22.49
N GLY A 68 18.29 25.77 23.50
CA GLY A 68 18.88 27.05 23.86
C GLY A 68 18.81 28.10 22.74
N LYS A 69 19.81 28.97 22.73
CA LYS A 69 19.99 30.06 21.75
C LYS A 69 21.36 29.96 21.12
N ASP A 70 21.48 30.43 19.87
CA ASP A 70 22.76 30.53 19.18
C ASP A 70 23.65 31.62 19.81
N GLU A 71 24.90 31.72 19.34
CA GLU A 71 25.86 32.75 19.78
C GLU A 71 25.36 34.18 19.52
N ALA A 72 24.40 34.37 18.60
CA ALA A 72 23.77 35.64 18.28
C ALA A 72 22.48 35.91 19.10
N GLY A 73 22.10 35.01 20.00
CA GLY A 73 20.93 35.11 20.87
C GLY A 73 19.59 34.72 20.24
N ASN A 74 19.58 34.15 19.03
CA ASN A 74 18.38 33.64 18.36
C ASN A 74 18.05 32.21 18.85
N PRO A 75 16.77 31.85 18.99
CA PRO A 75 16.38 30.49 19.36
C PRO A 75 16.82 29.49 18.29
N ILE A 76 17.52 28.43 18.69
CA ILE A 76 17.90 27.36 17.78
C ILE A 76 16.65 26.53 17.47
N HIS A 77 16.32 26.40 16.18
CA HIS A 77 15.22 25.55 15.75
C HIS A 77 15.75 24.15 15.45
N GLY A 78 15.17 23.16 16.12
CA GLY A 78 15.51 21.75 16.01
C GLY A 78 14.28 20.87 16.06
N ALA A 79 14.40 19.63 15.58
CA ALA A 79 13.31 18.67 15.59
C ALA A 79 13.10 18.11 17.01
N CYS A 80 11.86 18.14 17.49
CA CYS A 80 11.49 17.49 18.74
C CYS A 80 11.03 16.04 18.48
N TRP A 81 11.98 15.11 18.41
CA TRP A 81 11.69 13.69 18.19
C TRP A 81 11.11 12.98 19.43
N ALA A 82 11.35 13.51 20.63
CA ALA A 82 10.78 12.98 21.87
C ALA A 82 9.24 12.86 21.78
N GLY A 83 8.57 13.91 21.31
CA GLY A 83 7.12 13.89 21.12
C GLY A 83 6.67 12.91 20.02
N VAL A 84 7.42 12.84 18.91
CA VAL A 84 7.13 11.89 17.82
C VAL A 84 7.26 10.45 18.30
N ARG A 85 8.28 10.13 19.10
CA ARG A 85 8.52 8.79 19.65
C ARG A 85 7.40 8.35 20.58
N GLU A 86 6.97 9.23 21.48
CA GLU A 86 5.86 8.95 22.41
C GLU A 86 4.53 8.72 21.66
N TRP A 87 4.28 9.54 20.63
CA TRP A 87 3.07 9.45 19.82
C TRP A 87 3.16 8.47 18.65
N PHE A 88 4.31 7.81 18.44
CA PHE A 88 4.56 6.98 17.26
C PHE A 88 3.52 5.87 17.12
N ASN A 89 3.16 5.23 18.23
CA ASN A 89 2.14 4.19 18.24
C ASN A 89 0.75 4.73 17.83
N ASN A 90 0.40 5.93 18.29
CA ASN A 90 -0.87 6.58 17.96
C ASN A 90 -0.88 7.12 16.52
N ILE A 91 0.28 7.47 15.95
CA ILE A 91 0.39 7.84 14.53
C ILE A 91 0.12 6.63 13.63
N ILE A 92 0.63 5.45 13.99
CA ILE A 92 0.46 4.22 13.20
C ILE A 92 -0.94 3.64 13.36
N TYR A 93 -1.38 3.39 14.59
CA TYR A 93 -2.62 2.66 14.87
C TYR A 93 -3.79 3.55 15.30
N GLY A 94 -3.61 4.86 15.42
CA GLY A 94 -4.66 5.76 15.90
C GLY A 94 -5.01 5.50 17.37
N ARG A 95 -6.30 5.31 17.67
CA ARG A 95 -6.83 5.04 19.02
C ARG A 95 -7.06 3.54 19.27
N TYR A 96 -6.40 2.69 18.50
CA TYR A 96 -6.54 1.23 18.60
C TYR A 96 -5.97 0.70 19.93
N VAL A 97 -6.63 -0.30 20.52
CA VAL A 97 -6.25 -0.89 21.80
C VAL A 97 -4.87 -1.55 21.67
N LYS A 98 -3.91 -1.16 22.53
CA LYS A 98 -2.50 -1.57 22.42
C LYS A 98 -2.33 -3.10 22.38
N ASP A 99 -3.06 -3.81 23.22
CA ASP A 99 -2.96 -5.28 23.33
C ASP A 99 -3.47 -6.01 22.09
N GLU A 100 -4.27 -5.36 21.24
CA GLU A 100 -4.84 -5.96 20.04
C GLU A 100 -4.15 -5.52 18.74
N GLN A 101 -3.13 -4.66 18.81
CA GLN A 101 -2.42 -4.13 17.64
C GLN A 101 -1.75 -5.23 16.80
N TRP A 102 -1.47 -6.40 17.40
CA TRP A 102 -0.97 -7.58 16.68
C TRP A 102 -1.90 -8.01 15.55
N ARG A 103 -3.22 -7.81 15.68
CA ARG A 103 -4.20 -8.16 14.65
C ARG A 103 -4.03 -7.29 13.41
N VAL A 104 -3.75 -6.00 13.61
CA VAL A 104 -3.47 -5.04 12.53
C VAL A 104 -2.18 -5.41 11.82
N ASN A 105 -1.13 -5.70 12.57
CA ASN A 105 0.17 -6.13 12.04
C ASN A 105 0.08 -7.44 11.27
N LEU A 106 -0.69 -8.40 11.78
CA LEU A 106 -0.91 -9.68 11.13
C LEU A 106 -1.68 -9.50 9.82
N GLY A 107 -2.75 -8.68 9.80
CA GLY A 107 -3.46 -8.38 8.56
C GLY A 107 -2.56 -7.74 7.50
N ILE A 108 -1.79 -6.71 7.87
CA ILE A 108 -0.83 -6.07 6.95
C ILE A 108 0.23 -7.06 6.48
N SER A 109 0.75 -7.92 7.36
CA SER A 109 1.74 -8.94 7.00
C SER A 109 1.17 -9.95 6.01
N ILE A 110 -0.07 -10.41 6.21
CA ILE A 110 -0.78 -11.28 5.26
C ILE A 110 -0.92 -10.58 3.91
N LEU A 111 -1.30 -9.30 3.87
CA LEU A 111 -1.41 -8.55 2.61
C LEU A 111 -0.08 -8.49 1.87
N ILE A 112 1.01 -8.18 2.57
CA ILE A 112 2.35 -8.13 1.98
C ILE A 112 2.70 -9.50 1.39
N VAL A 113 2.52 -10.59 2.16
CA VAL A 113 2.81 -11.95 1.68
C VAL A 113 1.93 -12.34 0.49
N TRP A 114 0.66 -11.91 0.47
CA TRP A 114 -0.25 -12.14 -0.65
C TRP A 114 0.19 -11.38 -1.91
N MET A 115 0.80 -10.20 -1.77
CA MET A 115 1.23 -9.36 -2.88
C MET A 115 2.61 -9.72 -3.45
N ILE A 116 3.52 -10.29 -2.65
CA ILE A 116 4.87 -10.70 -3.09
C ILE A 116 4.88 -11.48 -4.43
N PRO A 117 4.00 -12.47 -4.67
CA PRO A 117 3.97 -13.21 -5.93
C PRO A 117 3.73 -12.33 -7.16
N LEU A 118 3.06 -11.17 -7.05
CA LEU A 118 2.84 -10.31 -8.21
C LEU A 118 4.14 -9.77 -8.82
N TRP A 119 5.17 -9.59 -7.99
CA TRP A 119 6.49 -9.13 -8.42
C TRP A 119 7.40 -10.22 -8.98
N VAL A 120 7.07 -11.49 -8.80
CA VAL A 120 7.90 -12.60 -9.31
C VAL A 120 7.70 -12.72 -10.83
N PRO A 121 8.76 -12.65 -11.65
CA PRO A 121 8.63 -12.83 -13.09
C PRO A 121 8.16 -14.25 -13.44
N ASN A 122 7.42 -14.40 -14.55
CA ASN A 122 6.94 -15.69 -15.09
C ASN A 122 5.81 -16.42 -14.34
N LEU A 123 5.14 -15.81 -13.35
CA LEU A 123 3.92 -16.40 -12.79
C LEU A 123 2.70 -16.19 -13.71
N LYS A 124 2.07 -17.29 -14.12
CA LYS A 124 0.92 -17.28 -15.05
C LYS A 124 -0.39 -16.76 -14.43
N ARG A 125 -0.52 -16.78 -13.11
CA ARG A 125 -1.78 -16.53 -12.38
C ARG A 125 -1.85 -15.19 -11.65
N LYS A 126 -1.01 -14.22 -12.00
CA LYS A 126 -0.94 -12.90 -11.35
C LYS A 126 -2.29 -12.19 -11.27
N PHE A 127 -3.08 -12.23 -12.34
CA PHE A 127 -4.41 -11.63 -12.37
C PHE A 127 -5.36 -12.24 -11.33
N LEU A 128 -5.37 -13.57 -11.17
CA LEU A 128 -6.20 -14.25 -10.17
C LEU A 128 -5.75 -13.93 -8.74
N ILE A 129 -4.44 -13.86 -8.50
CA ILE A 129 -3.87 -13.50 -7.19
C ILE A 129 -4.27 -12.07 -6.82
N GLY A 130 -4.13 -11.12 -7.77
CA GLY A 130 -4.51 -9.73 -7.58
C GLY A 130 -6.01 -9.55 -7.37
N PHE A 131 -6.85 -10.18 -8.19
CA PHE A 131 -8.30 -10.10 -8.03
C PHE A 131 -8.78 -10.76 -6.73
N GLY A 132 -8.18 -11.89 -6.35
CA GLY A 132 -8.45 -12.54 -5.07
C GLY A 132 -8.06 -11.67 -3.88
N ALA A 133 -6.91 -10.99 -3.95
CA ALA A 133 -6.52 -10.03 -2.91
C ALA A 133 -7.53 -8.87 -2.83
N ILE A 134 -7.89 -8.23 -3.94
CA ILE A 134 -8.84 -7.12 -3.94
C ILE A 134 -10.23 -7.55 -3.44
N GLY A 135 -10.71 -8.72 -3.86
CA GLY A 135 -12.05 -9.19 -3.54
C GLY A 135 -12.19 -9.84 -2.17
N LEU A 136 -11.19 -10.59 -1.71
CA LEU A 136 -11.30 -11.41 -0.49
C LEU A 136 -10.56 -10.83 0.71
N TYR A 137 -9.44 -10.13 0.51
CA TYR A 137 -8.68 -9.55 1.61
C TYR A 137 -9.49 -8.56 2.45
N PRO A 138 -10.37 -7.69 1.89
CA PRO A 138 -11.17 -6.78 2.71
C PRO A 138 -12.00 -7.48 3.80
N PHE A 139 -12.51 -8.68 3.53
CA PHE A 139 -13.27 -9.48 4.50
C PHE A 139 -12.36 -10.11 5.57
N LEU A 140 -11.18 -10.60 5.17
CA LEU A 140 -10.18 -11.11 6.11
C LEU A 140 -9.65 -9.99 7.01
N ALA A 141 -9.36 -8.83 6.43
CA ALA A 141 -8.92 -7.62 7.10
C ALA A 141 -9.98 -7.11 8.07
N SER A 142 -11.25 -6.99 7.64
CA SER A 142 -12.34 -6.56 8.52
C SER A 142 -12.46 -7.47 9.73
N TYR A 143 -12.35 -8.79 9.54
CA TYR A 143 -12.39 -9.74 10.64
C TYR A 143 -11.24 -9.54 11.64
N LEU A 144 -10.00 -9.41 11.14
CA LEU A 144 -8.84 -9.21 12.02
C LEU A 144 -8.91 -7.88 12.76
N PHE A 145 -9.37 -6.83 12.09
CA PHE A 145 -9.28 -5.46 12.59
C PHE A 145 -10.40 -5.10 13.55
N LEU A 146 -11.61 -5.58 13.29
CA LEU A 146 -12.80 -5.24 14.09
C LEU A 146 -13.10 -6.29 15.13
N GLY A 147 -12.84 -7.57 14.82
CA GLY A 147 -13.39 -8.67 15.61
C GLY A 147 -14.92 -8.67 15.59
N GLY A 148 -15.52 -9.07 16.71
CA GLY A 148 -16.97 -9.10 16.91
C GLY A 148 -17.69 -10.33 16.37
N GLU A 149 -19.02 -10.33 16.55
CA GLU A 149 -19.91 -11.38 16.05
C GLU A 149 -20.01 -11.34 14.53
N ARG A 150 -20.08 -12.54 13.92
CA ARG A 150 -20.01 -12.68 12.47
C ARG A 150 -21.32 -13.15 11.89
N SER A 151 -21.76 -12.44 10.85
CA SER A 151 -22.72 -13.00 9.90
C SER A 151 -22.09 -14.20 9.19
N TRP A 152 -22.90 -15.23 8.94
CA TRP A 152 -22.49 -16.43 8.20
C TRP A 152 -21.80 -16.09 6.86
N PHE A 153 -22.24 -15.04 6.17
CA PHE A 153 -21.62 -14.56 4.93
C PHE A 153 -20.16 -14.13 5.13
N VAL A 154 -19.87 -13.39 6.20
CA VAL A 154 -18.49 -12.92 6.49
C VAL A 154 -17.60 -14.10 6.84
N SER A 155 -18.09 -15.05 7.65
CA SER A 155 -17.35 -16.27 7.96
C SER A 155 -16.99 -17.07 6.70
N PHE A 156 -17.93 -17.19 5.76
CA PHE A 156 -17.68 -17.85 4.48
C PHE A 156 -16.63 -17.12 3.63
N MET A 157 -16.73 -15.79 3.50
CA MET A 157 -15.75 -14.98 2.76
C MET A 157 -14.36 -15.03 3.39
N VAL A 158 -14.26 -14.99 4.72
CA VAL A 158 -12.98 -15.11 5.46
C VAL A 158 -12.35 -16.48 5.21
N SER A 159 -13.12 -17.56 5.29
CA SER A 159 -12.61 -18.90 4.99
C SER A 159 -12.10 -19.02 3.55
N LEU A 160 -12.85 -18.48 2.59
CA LEU A 160 -12.43 -18.44 1.19
C LEU A 160 -11.14 -17.62 1.02
N ALA A 161 -11.00 -16.51 1.74
CA ALA A 161 -9.79 -15.68 1.75
C ALA A 161 -8.57 -16.46 2.27
N ILE A 162 -8.71 -17.14 3.42
CA ILE A 162 -7.64 -17.94 4.04
C ILE A 162 -7.19 -19.06 3.10
N ILE A 163 -8.15 -19.80 2.52
CA ILE A 163 -7.85 -20.89 1.58
C ILE A 163 -7.10 -20.34 0.36
N THR A 164 -7.59 -19.24 -0.22
CA THR A 164 -6.99 -18.63 -1.41
C THR A 164 -5.58 -18.13 -1.11
N PHE A 165 -5.38 -17.49 0.05
CA PHE A 165 -4.07 -17.05 0.52
C PHE A 165 -3.11 -18.22 0.70
N CYS A 166 -3.51 -19.29 1.40
CA CYS A 166 -2.69 -20.47 1.62
C CYS A 166 -2.34 -21.16 0.30
N TYR A 167 -3.32 -21.36 -0.58
CA TYR A 167 -3.11 -21.97 -1.89
C TYR A 167 -2.12 -21.18 -2.75
N ASN A 168 -2.29 -19.86 -2.83
CA ASN A 168 -1.40 -18.98 -3.58
C ASN A 168 0.02 -18.99 -3.00
N THR A 169 0.13 -18.94 -1.66
CA THR A 169 1.41 -18.94 -0.95
C THR A 169 2.19 -20.23 -1.19
N VAL A 170 1.52 -21.37 -1.09
CA VAL A 170 2.15 -22.68 -1.34
C VAL A 170 2.51 -22.85 -2.82
N ASP A 171 1.66 -22.41 -3.76
CA ASP A 171 1.93 -22.53 -5.20
C ASP A 171 3.19 -21.77 -5.62
N TRP A 172 3.34 -20.50 -5.25
CA TRP A 172 4.51 -19.73 -5.68
C TRP A 172 5.80 -20.19 -4.97
N LEU A 173 5.71 -20.59 -3.69
CA LEU A 173 6.84 -21.18 -2.97
C LEU A 173 7.27 -22.51 -3.62
N GLY A 174 6.32 -23.36 -4.02
CA GLY A 174 6.58 -24.60 -4.74
C GLY A 174 7.26 -24.37 -6.09
N VAL A 175 6.77 -23.39 -6.88
CA VAL A 175 7.39 -23.00 -8.15
C VAL A 175 8.83 -22.51 -7.94
N LYS A 176 9.09 -21.73 -6.89
CA LYS A 176 10.44 -21.22 -6.62
C LYS A 176 11.39 -22.28 -6.08
N ALA A 177 10.93 -23.13 -5.16
CA ALA A 177 11.76 -24.12 -4.49
C ALA A 177 12.00 -25.37 -5.35
N PHE A 178 10.97 -25.87 -6.03
CA PHE A 178 11.00 -27.17 -6.72
C PHE A 178 10.78 -27.07 -8.23
N ARG A 179 10.52 -25.87 -8.78
CA ARG A 179 10.08 -25.66 -10.18
C ARG A 179 8.81 -26.44 -10.55
N VAL A 180 8.05 -26.89 -9.55
CA VAL A 180 6.78 -27.60 -9.72
C VAL A 180 5.68 -26.68 -9.19
N SER A 181 4.72 -26.31 -10.04
CA SER A 181 3.51 -25.61 -9.59
C SER A 181 2.62 -26.59 -8.82
N LEU A 182 2.10 -26.14 -7.68
CA LEU A 182 1.11 -26.90 -6.94
C LEU A 182 -0.16 -27.09 -7.77
N ALA A 183 -0.49 -26.12 -8.64
CA ALA A 183 -1.56 -26.27 -9.62
C ALA A 183 -1.30 -27.43 -10.60
N ASP A 184 -0.05 -27.66 -11.02
CA ASP A 184 0.31 -28.78 -11.91
C ASP A 184 0.40 -30.11 -11.14
N SER A 185 0.90 -30.09 -9.89
CA SER A 185 1.00 -31.30 -9.06
C SER A 185 -0.36 -31.80 -8.55
N LEU A 186 -1.27 -30.89 -8.18
CA LEU A 186 -2.64 -31.23 -7.74
C LEU A 186 -3.53 -31.61 -8.94
N ARG A 187 -3.28 -31.05 -10.13
CA ARG A 187 -4.04 -31.39 -11.36
C ARG A 187 -3.75 -32.78 -11.91
N TRP A 188 -2.58 -33.39 -11.65
CA TRP A 188 -2.11 -34.48 -12.52
C TRP A 188 -2.12 -35.90 -11.96
N LYS A 189 -2.02 -36.15 -10.64
CA LYS A 189 -1.88 -37.53 -10.12
C LYS A 189 -3.14 -38.17 -9.54
N MET A 190 -4.05 -37.38 -8.94
CA MET A 190 -5.25 -37.93 -8.27
C MET A 190 -6.53 -37.74 -9.09
N VAL A 191 -6.73 -36.54 -9.66
CA VAL A 191 -7.99 -36.20 -10.35
C VAL A 191 -8.12 -36.86 -11.73
N ASN A 192 -7.00 -37.15 -12.41
CA ASN A 192 -6.97 -37.87 -13.69
C ASN A 192 -7.57 -39.29 -13.61
N ARG A 193 -7.71 -39.87 -12.41
CA ARG A 193 -8.39 -41.16 -12.22
C ARG A 193 -9.92 -41.06 -12.26
N ILE A 194 -10.49 -39.87 -12.06
CA ILE A 194 -11.92 -39.72 -11.73
C ILE A 194 -12.64 -38.73 -12.67
N PHE A 195 -11.99 -37.65 -13.13
CA PHE A 195 -12.64 -36.62 -13.95
C PHE A 195 -11.85 -36.30 -15.22
N ALA A 196 -12.55 -35.89 -16.28
CA ALA A 196 -11.97 -35.51 -17.55
C ALA A 196 -11.36 -34.09 -17.50
N GLU A 197 -10.29 -33.84 -18.26
CA GLU A 197 -9.42 -32.64 -18.23
C GLU A 197 -10.15 -31.28 -18.13
N LYS A 198 -11.31 -31.14 -18.78
CA LYS A 198 -12.12 -29.91 -18.76
C LYS A 198 -12.87 -29.68 -17.43
N GLN A 199 -13.13 -30.71 -16.63
CA GLN A 199 -13.87 -30.64 -15.36
C GLN A 199 -12.98 -30.44 -14.12
N HIS A 200 -11.66 -30.55 -14.24
CA HIS A 200 -10.73 -30.42 -13.09
C HIS A 200 -10.82 -29.05 -12.41
N THR A 201 -11.05 -27.98 -13.18
CA THR A 201 -11.17 -26.63 -12.63
C THR A 201 -12.43 -26.51 -11.76
N PHE A 202 -13.56 -27.06 -12.20
CA PHE A 202 -14.80 -27.06 -11.43
C PHE A 202 -14.71 -27.97 -10.19
N ALA A 203 -14.05 -29.13 -10.31
CA ALA A 203 -13.84 -30.05 -9.18
C ALA A 203 -12.97 -29.42 -8.08
N VAL A 204 -11.88 -28.73 -8.44
CA VAL A 204 -11.02 -28.01 -7.48
C VAL A 204 -11.74 -26.82 -6.85
N MET A 205 -12.53 -26.06 -7.63
CA MET A 205 -13.37 -24.99 -7.09
C MET A 205 -14.44 -25.53 -6.12
N GLY A 206 -15.06 -26.66 -6.44
CA GLY A 206 -16.01 -27.35 -5.56
C GLY A 206 -15.38 -27.83 -4.27
N LEU A 207 -14.17 -28.42 -4.33
CA LEU A 207 -13.42 -28.82 -3.14
C LEU A 207 -13.08 -27.61 -2.26
N PHE A 208 -12.60 -26.50 -2.85
CA PHE A 208 -12.34 -25.28 -2.09
C PHE A 208 -13.61 -24.69 -1.47
N ALA A 209 -14.74 -24.73 -2.16
CA ALA A 209 -16.02 -24.29 -1.60
C ALA A 209 -16.45 -25.16 -0.41
N ILE A 210 -16.31 -26.48 -0.51
CA ILE A 210 -16.64 -27.40 0.61
C ILE A 210 -15.73 -27.14 1.81
N ILE A 211 -14.41 -27.01 1.59
CA ILE A 211 -13.46 -26.68 2.65
C ILE A 211 -13.78 -25.30 3.26
N ALA A 212 -14.17 -24.32 2.45
CA ALA A 212 -14.53 -22.99 2.91
C ALA A 212 -15.77 -23.02 3.82
N VAL A 213 -16.78 -23.83 3.47
CA VAL A 213 -17.97 -24.03 4.30
C VAL A 213 -17.62 -24.69 5.63
N ILE A 214 -16.83 -25.77 5.61
CA ILE A 214 -16.40 -26.45 6.84
C ILE A 214 -15.62 -25.50 7.75
N LEU A 215 -14.65 -24.77 7.19
CA LEU A 215 -13.88 -23.78 7.95
C LEU A 215 -14.77 -22.63 8.45
N ALA A 216 -15.78 -22.21 7.69
CA ALA A 216 -16.70 -21.16 8.11
C ALA A 216 -17.49 -21.56 9.36
N PHE A 217 -17.92 -22.83 9.45
CA PHE A 217 -18.56 -23.38 10.65
C PHE A 217 -17.58 -23.43 11.84
N LEU A 218 -16.34 -23.90 11.64
CA LEU A 218 -15.34 -23.98 12.72
C LEU A 218 -14.91 -22.62 13.26
N ILE A 219 -14.85 -21.61 12.38
CA ILE A 219 -14.40 -20.27 12.71
C ILE A 219 -15.52 -19.43 13.34
N GLN A 220 -16.79 -19.86 13.23
CA GLN A 220 -17.95 -19.12 13.76
C GLN A 220 -17.89 -18.91 15.28
N ASP A 221 -17.34 -19.88 16.01
CA ASP A 221 -17.22 -19.83 17.48
C ASP A 221 -16.01 -19.00 17.96
N TRP A 222 -15.10 -18.63 17.06
CA TRP A 222 -13.92 -17.83 17.42
C TRP A 222 -14.30 -16.35 17.49
N ILE A 223 -14.63 -15.87 18.69
CA ILE A 223 -14.99 -14.47 18.89
C ILE A 223 -13.73 -13.68 19.27
N LEU A 224 -13.33 -12.79 18.39
CA LEU A 224 -12.31 -11.78 18.68
C LEU A 224 -12.97 -10.58 19.38
N VAL A 225 -12.28 -9.97 20.34
CA VAL A 225 -12.75 -8.75 21.03
C VAL A 225 -13.17 -7.70 19.99
N ASP A 226 -14.39 -7.17 20.13
CA ASP A 226 -14.92 -6.14 19.25
C ASP A 226 -14.19 -4.81 19.48
N VAL A 227 -13.68 -4.23 18.39
CA VAL A 227 -13.05 -2.92 18.37
C VAL A 227 -13.83 -2.03 17.40
N SER A 228 -14.54 -1.05 17.95
CA SER A 228 -15.29 -0.07 17.17
C SER A 228 -14.44 0.63 16.10
N TRP A 229 -15.02 0.78 14.91
CA TRP A 229 -14.49 1.56 13.78
C TRP A 229 -13.98 2.95 14.16
N VAL A 230 -14.58 3.61 15.15
CA VAL A 230 -14.21 4.97 15.59
C VAL A 230 -12.82 5.02 16.24
N ARG A 231 -12.37 3.88 16.79
CA ARG A 231 -11.03 3.76 17.38
C ARG A 231 -9.97 3.44 16.34
N MET A 232 -10.38 3.01 15.16
CA MET A 232 -9.51 2.71 14.04
C MET A 232 -9.15 4.01 13.33
N GLY A 233 -7.88 4.39 13.42
CA GLY A 233 -7.35 5.59 12.77
C GLY A 233 -5.89 5.42 12.42
N GLY A 234 -5.23 6.54 12.09
CA GLY A 234 -3.81 6.55 11.78
C GLY A 234 -3.49 5.98 10.39
N PHE A 235 -2.26 5.49 10.24
CA PHE A 235 -1.70 5.00 8.98
C PHE A 235 -2.55 3.90 8.33
N HIS A 236 -3.09 2.98 9.12
CA HIS A 236 -3.89 1.88 8.62
C HIS A 236 -5.13 2.37 7.85
N LEU A 237 -5.89 3.29 8.45
CA LEU A 237 -7.09 3.87 7.83
C LEU A 237 -6.72 4.63 6.55
N THR A 238 -5.62 5.39 6.56
CA THR A 238 -5.12 6.10 5.38
C THR A 238 -4.79 5.15 4.23
N LEU A 239 -4.10 4.05 4.51
CA LEU A 239 -3.77 3.04 3.51
C LEU A 239 -5.02 2.39 2.91
N VAL A 240 -5.99 2.02 3.74
CA VAL A 240 -7.22 1.37 3.27
C VAL A 240 -8.04 2.32 2.40
N ILE A 241 -8.30 3.55 2.88
CA ILE A 241 -9.08 4.54 2.13
C ILE A 241 -8.37 4.90 0.83
N SER A 242 -7.05 5.11 0.87
CA SER A 242 -6.25 5.44 -0.32
C SER A 242 -6.22 4.28 -1.31
N GLY A 243 -6.04 3.05 -0.84
CA GLY A 243 -6.05 1.84 -1.68
C GLY A 243 -7.40 1.63 -2.36
N PHE A 244 -8.50 1.78 -1.61
CA PHE A 244 -9.85 1.70 -2.17
C PHE A 244 -10.12 2.83 -3.19
N ALA A 245 -9.75 4.07 -2.83
CA ALA A 245 -9.89 5.22 -3.73
C ALA A 245 -9.08 5.06 -5.02
N MET A 246 -7.86 4.50 -4.97
CA MET A 246 -7.08 4.21 -6.18
C MET A 246 -7.71 3.08 -7.00
N THR A 247 -8.14 2.00 -6.34
CA THR A 247 -8.71 0.81 -7.01
C THR A 247 -10.02 1.12 -7.72
N VAL A 248 -10.87 1.96 -7.14
CA VAL A 248 -12.15 2.38 -7.75
C VAL A 248 -11.96 3.60 -8.65
N GLY A 249 -11.15 4.56 -8.22
CA GLY A 249 -10.95 5.83 -8.92
C GLY A 249 -10.24 5.68 -10.25
N LEU A 250 -9.26 4.78 -10.38
CA LEU A 250 -8.53 4.58 -11.64
C LEU A 250 -9.43 3.99 -12.75
N PRO A 251 -10.18 2.89 -12.53
CA PRO A 251 -11.12 2.39 -13.53
C PRO A 251 -12.21 3.40 -13.89
N CYS A 252 -12.83 4.05 -12.89
CA CYS A 252 -13.83 5.09 -13.13
C CYS A 252 -13.25 6.26 -13.95
N GLY A 253 -12.03 6.69 -13.62
CA GLY A 253 -11.31 7.72 -14.37
C GLY A 253 -11.04 7.33 -15.82
N ILE A 254 -10.64 6.08 -16.08
CA ILE A 254 -10.45 5.55 -17.44
C ILE A 254 -11.78 5.55 -18.21
N ILE A 255 -12.86 5.08 -17.59
CA ILE A 255 -14.19 5.05 -18.23
C ILE A 255 -14.64 6.47 -18.62
N LEU A 256 -14.50 7.46 -17.72
CA LEU A 256 -14.84 8.86 -18.00
C LEU A 256 -13.92 9.47 -19.07
N ALA A 257 -12.64 9.12 -19.08
CA ALA A 257 -11.70 9.56 -20.11
C ALA A 257 -12.08 9.03 -21.50
N LEU A 258 -12.53 7.77 -21.59
CA LEU A 258 -13.09 7.18 -22.81
C LEU A 258 -14.42 7.85 -23.19
N GLY A 259 -15.29 8.12 -22.21
CA GLY A 259 -16.55 8.84 -22.40
C GLY A 259 -16.37 10.22 -23.01
N ARG A 260 -15.33 10.97 -22.60
CA ARG A 260 -14.94 12.26 -23.19
C ARG A 260 -14.54 12.17 -24.67
N ARG A 261 -14.05 11.01 -25.13
CA ARG A 261 -13.68 10.73 -26.53
C ARG A 261 -14.82 10.14 -27.36
N SER A 262 -15.99 9.88 -26.75
CA SER A 262 -17.15 9.29 -27.44
C SER A 262 -17.74 10.24 -28.49
N ARG A 263 -18.27 9.65 -29.57
CA ARG A 263 -19.01 10.36 -30.62
C ARG A 263 -20.46 10.69 -30.21
N LEU A 264 -21.00 10.00 -29.21
CA LEU A 264 -22.35 10.24 -28.70
C LEU A 264 -22.37 11.52 -27.84
N PRO A 265 -23.14 12.55 -28.23
CA PRO A 265 -23.09 13.86 -27.59
C PRO A 265 -23.49 13.82 -26.11
N ILE A 266 -24.45 12.98 -25.74
CA ILE A 266 -24.93 12.83 -24.36
C ILE A 266 -23.83 12.28 -23.44
N ILE A 267 -23.17 11.20 -23.85
CA ILE A 267 -22.11 10.57 -23.05
C ILE A 267 -20.91 11.50 -22.89
N LYS A 268 -20.56 12.21 -23.98
CA LYS A 268 -19.48 13.19 -23.98
C LYS A 268 -19.80 14.37 -23.04
N ALA A 269 -21.01 14.93 -23.13
CA ALA A 269 -21.44 16.04 -22.28
C ALA A 269 -21.41 15.64 -20.80
N PHE A 270 -21.99 14.49 -20.44
CA PHE A 270 -21.97 13.99 -19.07
C PHE A 270 -20.55 13.81 -18.53
N SER A 271 -19.67 13.17 -19.31
CA SER A 271 -18.28 12.91 -18.91
C SER A 271 -17.48 14.21 -18.72
N VAL A 272 -17.64 15.17 -19.64
CA VAL A 272 -16.95 16.47 -19.55
C VAL A 272 -17.44 17.26 -18.34
N THR A 273 -18.76 17.38 -18.15
CA THR A 273 -19.32 18.12 -17.02
C THR A 273 -18.85 17.52 -15.69
N PHE A 274 -18.89 16.20 -15.54
CA PHE A 274 -18.40 15.54 -14.32
C PHE A 274 -16.91 15.86 -14.06
N ILE A 275 -16.05 15.72 -15.07
CA ILE A 275 -14.61 15.98 -14.92
C ILE A 275 -14.32 17.45 -14.55
N GLU A 276 -14.95 18.40 -15.26
CA GLU A 276 -14.68 19.83 -15.03
C GLU A 276 -15.22 20.30 -13.68
N VAL A 277 -16.39 19.81 -13.24
CA VAL A 277 -16.95 20.15 -11.92
C VAL A 277 -16.02 19.67 -10.80
N PHE A 278 -15.65 18.39 -10.77
CA PHE A 278 -14.82 17.85 -9.69
C PHE A 278 -13.37 18.37 -9.72
N ARG A 279 -12.87 18.82 -10.87
CA ARG A 279 -11.57 19.52 -10.95
C ARG A 279 -11.64 20.97 -10.47
N SER A 280 -12.81 21.60 -10.55
CA SER A 280 -13.00 23.00 -10.17
C SER A 280 -13.34 23.18 -8.69
N VAL A 281 -13.93 22.16 -8.06
CA VAL A 281 -14.31 22.21 -6.64
C VAL A 281 -13.11 21.85 -5.74
N PRO A 282 -12.69 22.73 -4.81
CA PRO A 282 -11.63 22.39 -3.85
C PRO A 282 -12.03 21.22 -2.97
N LEU A 283 -11.14 20.23 -2.81
CA LEU A 283 -11.43 19.05 -1.96
C LEU A 283 -11.83 19.44 -0.52
N ILE A 284 -11.26 20.53 -0.01
CA ILE A 284 -11.53 21.04 1.34
C ILE A 284 -13.01 21.45 1.52
N THR A 285 -13.67 22.00 0.50
CA THR A 285 -15.07 22.42 0.62
C THR A 285 -16.01 21.22 0.72
N ILE A 286 -15.73 20.18 -0.07
CA ILE A 286 -16.46 18.90 -0.03
C ILE A 286 -16.28 18.24 1.34
N LEU A 287 -15.05 18.24 1.86
CA LEU A 287 -14.75 17.66 3.17
C LEU A 287 -15.50 18.39 4.29
N PHE A 288 -15.48 19.72 4.31
CA PHE A 288 -16.20 20.50 5.31
C PHE A 288 -17.71 20.28 5.24
N MET A 289 -18.29 20.25 4.03
CA MET A 289 -19.71 19.96 3.85
C MET A 289 -20.08 18.58 4.39
N ALA A 290 -19.23 17.57 4.20
CA ALA A 290 -19.46 16.21 4.68
C ALA A 290 -19.31 16.05 6.20
N THR A 291 -18.52 16.90 6.87
CA THR A 291 -18.32 16.82 8.33
C THR A 291 -19.22 17.73 9.14
N ALA A 292 -19.73 18.80 8.54
CA ALA A 292 -20.56 19.80 9.21
C ALA A 292 -22.08 19.50 9.12
N MET A 293 -22.46 18.61 8.20
CA MET A 293 -23.83 18.08 8.05
C MET A 293 -23.97 16.76 8.81
#